data_AF-A0A7Y8L964-F1
#
_entry.id   AF-A0A7Y8L964-F1
#
_cell.length_a   1.000
_cell.length_b   1.000
_cell.length_c   1.000
_cell.angle_alpha   90.00
_cell.angle_beta   90.00
_cell.angle_gamma   90.00
#
_symmetry.space_group_name_H-M   'P 1'
#
loop_
_entity.id
_entity.type
_entity.pdbx_description
1 polymer ?
#
loop_
_entity_poly.entity_id
_entity_poly.type
_entity_poly.pdbx_seq_one_letter_code
_entity_poly.pdbx_strand_id
1 'polypeptide(L)'
;FGLYQAIFMANAGGCWDNAKKVVEVDLKEKGTPLHAATVIGDTVGDPFKDTSSVALNPIIKFTTLFGLLAMEIAIAPMMKGISYYIGFVFFLIALFFVWRSFYGMRIPKE
;
A
#
# COMPACT_ATOMS: atom_id res chain seq x y z
N PHE A 1 2.83 6.81 7.75
CA PHE A 1 1.92 7.17 6.63
C PHE A 1 1.00 6.02 6.23
N GLY A 2 1.48 4.76 6.10
CA GLY A 2 0.65 3.63 5.66
C GLY A 2 -0.55 3.26 6.55
N LEU A 3 -0.47 3.43 7.87
CA LEU A 3 -1.57 3.04 8.79
C LEU A 3 -2.86 3.81 8.54
N TYR A 4 -2.80 5.15 8.47
CA TYR A 4 -3.99 5.98 8.24
C TYR A 4 -4.62 5.70 6.86
N GLN A 5 -3.79 5.45 5.85
CA GLN A 5 -4.26 5.08 4.52
C GLN A 5 -4.92 3.69 4.53
N ALA A 6 -4.37 2.72 5.27
CA ALA A 6 -4.96 1.38 5.43
C ALA A 6 -6.37 1.47 6.01
N ILE A 7 -6.53 2.23 7.09
CA ILE A 7 -7.80 2.41 7.79
C ILE A 7 -8.81 3.10 6.87
N PHE A 8 -8.38 4.15 6.17
CA PHE A 8 -9.23 4.84 5.21
C PHE A 8 -9.72 3.90 4.10
N MET A 9 -8.83 3.13 3.48
CA MET A 9 -9.17 2.20 2.40
C MET A 9 -10.11 1.08 2.85
N ALA A 10 -9.88 0.53 4.06
CA ALA A 10 -10.75 -0.49 4.64
C ALA A 10 -12.16 0.05 4.92
N ASN A 11 -12.25 1.22 5.56
CA ASN A 11 -13.53 1.83 5.91
C ASN A 11 -14.31 2.31 4.68
N ALA A 12 -13.63 2.97 3.73
CA ALA A 12 -14.26 3.45 2.51
C ALA A 12 -14.82 2.30 1.67
N GLY A 13 -14.03 1.23 1.45
CA GLY A 13 -14.51 0.03 0.74
C GLY A 13 -15.66 -0.67 1.45
N GLY A 14 -15.60 -0.80 2.78
CA GLY A 14 -16.70 -1.38 3.57
C GLY A 14 -17.99 -0.54 3.55
N CYS A 15 -17.88 0.79 3.55
CA CYS A 15 -19.03 1.68 3.41
C CYS A 15 -19.72 1.52 2.04
N TRP A 16 -18.95 1.39 0.95
CA TRP A 16 -19.52 1.19 -0.39
C TRP A 16 -20.21 -0.19 -0.54
N ASP A 17 -19.63 -1.28 -0.01
CA ASP A 17 -20.29 -2.60 -0.01
C ASP A 17 -21.59 -2.59 0.81
N ASN A 18 -21.57 -1.94 1.98
CA ASN A 18 -22.76 -1.82 2.82
C ASN A 18 -23.84 -0.94 2.16
N ALA A 19 -23.47 0.15 1.51
CA ALA A 19 -24.42 0.98 0.76
C ALA A 19 -25.09 0.19 -0.38
N LYS A 20 -24.34 -0.64 -1.11
CA LYS A 20 -24.89 -1.56 -2.11
C LYS A 20 -25.87 -2.55 -1.46
N LYS A 21 -25.51 -3.16 -0.31
CA LYS A 21 -26.39 -4.10 0.41
C LYS A 21 -27.70 -3.47 0.87
N VAL A 22 -27.70 -2.22 1.34
CA VAL A 22 -28.92 -1.48 1.70
C VAL A 22 -29.84 -1.31 0.49
N VAL A 23 -29.29 -0.94 -0.67
CA VAL A 23 -30.08 -0.81 -1.91
C VAL A 23 -30.64 -2.16 -2.37
N GLU A 24 -29.87 -3.23 -2.21
CA GLU A 24 -30.25 -4.57 -2.64
C GLU A 24 -31.28 -5.26 -1.73
N VAL A 25 -31.18 -5.07 -0.42
CA VAL A 25 -31.94 -5.84 0.58
C VAL A 25 -33.08 -5.01 1.19
N ASP A 26 -32.77 -3.80 1.66
CA ASP A 26 -33.74 -2.97 2.39
C ASP A 26 -34.65 -2.21 1.42
N LEU A 27 -34.07 -1.59 0.40
CA LEU A 27 -34.82 -0.84 -0.62
C LEU A 27 -35.36 -1.75 -1.75
N LYS A 28 -34.77 -2.94 -1.93
CA LYS A 28 -35.12 -3.92 -2.97
C LYS A 28 -35.11 -3.35 -4.40
N GLU A 29 -34.29 -2.33 -4.65
CA GLU A 29 -34.22 -1.64 -5.92
C GLU A 29 -33.14 -2.24 -6.85
N LYS A 30 -33.09 -3.57 -6.98
CA LYS A 30 -32.13 -4.21 -7.90
C LYS A 30 -32.43 -3.85 -9.35
N GLY A 31 -31.40 -3.49 -10.11
CA GLY A 31 -31.51 -3.12 -11.52
C GLY A 31 -31.95 -1.68 -11.79
N THR A 32 -32.12 -0.85 -10.76
CA THR A 32 -32.37 0.58 -10.93
C THR A 32 -31.05 1.35 -11.20
N PRO A 33 -31.13 2.59 -11.71
CA PRO A 33 -29.94 3.45 -11.82
C PRO A 33 -29.22 3.66 -10.48
N LEU A 34 -29.96 3.63 -9.36
CA LEU A 34 -29.40 3.72 -8.01
C LEU A 34 -28.54 2.49 -7.68
N HIS A 35 -29.01 1.28 -8.01
CA HIS A 35 -28.25 0.05 -7.84
C HIS A 35 -26.99 0.02 -8.72
N ALA A 36 -27.08 0.49 -9.97
CA ALA A 36 -25.91 0.59 -10.83
C ALA A 36 -24.83 1.51 -10.24
N ALA A 37 -25.22 2.65 -9.65
CA ALA A 37 -24.29 3.58 -9.02
C ALA A 37 -23.60 2.97 -7.78
N THR A 38 -24.33 2.23 -6.94
CA THR A 38 -23.74 1.57 -5.76
C THR A 38 -22.85 0.39 -6.12
N VAL A 39 -23.15 -0.34 -7.20
CA VAL A 39 -22.28 -1.39 -7.75
C VAL A 39 -20.94 -0.81 -8.21
N ILE A 40 -20.95 0.34 -8.91
CA ILE A 40 -19.70 0.99 -9.33
C ILE A 40 -18.86 1.38 -8.10
N GLY A 41 -19.49 1.96 -7.07
CA GLY A 41 -18.80 2.33 -5.83
C GLY A 41 -18.15 1.12 -5.14
N ASP A 42 -18.85 0.01 -5.05
CA ASP A 42 -18.33 -1.23 -4.49
C ASP A 42 -17.18 -1.83 -5.33
N THR A 43 -17.30 -1.78 -6.66
CA THR A 43 -16.23 -2.26 -7.57
C THR A 43 -14.94 -1.46 -7.40
N VAL A 44 -15.04 -0.15 -7.11
CA VAL A 44 -13.88 0.68 -6.77
C VAL A 44 -13.37 0.39 -5.36
N GLY A 45 -14.27 0.05 -4.43
CA GLY A 45 -13.97 -0.27 -3.03
C GLY A 45 -13.32 -1.64 -2.82
N ASP A 46 -13.61 -2.64 -3.65
CA ASP A 46 -13.11 -4.02 -3.52
C ASP A 46 -11.57 -4.10 -3.46
N PRO A 47 -10.81 -3.48 -4.39
CA PRO A 47 -9.34 -3.44 -4.29
C PRO A 47 -8.82 -2.75 -3.02
N PHE A 48 -9.61 -1.83 -2.46
CA PHE A 48 -9.23 -1.05 -1.27
C PHE A 48 -9.44 -1.86 0.01
N LYS A 49 -10.61 -2.50 0.18
CA LYS A 49 -10.90 -3.31 1.38
C LYS A 49 -10.26 -4.70 1.37
N ASP A 50 -10.14 -5.36 0.22
CA ASP A 50 -9.75 -6.78 0.20
C ASP A 50 -8.29 -7.00 -0.18
N THR A 51 -7.66 -6.05 -0.87
CA THR A 51 -6.27 -6.18 -1.33
C THR A 51 -5.35 -5.19 -0.63
N SER A 52 -5.54 -3.89 -0.88
CA SER A 52 -4.56 -2.86 -0.49
C SER A 52 -4.49 -2.66 1.03
N SER A 53 -5.65 -2.61 1.71
CA SER A 53 -5.67 -2.42 3.17
C SER A 53 -5.19 -3.67 3.93
N VAL A 54 -5.54 -4.88 3.49
CA VAL A 54 -5.07 -6.15 4.08
C VAL A 54 -3.56 -6.31 3.90
N ALA A 55 -3.00 -5.92 2.76
CA ALA A 55 -1.57 -6.01 2.46
C ALA A 55 -0.70 -5.12 3.35
N LEU A 56 -1.23 -4.04 3.94
CA LEU A 56 -0.44 -3.11 4.73
C LEU A 56 0.04 -3.68 6.07
N ASN A 57 -0.73 -4.59 6.70
CA ASN A 57 -0.34 -5.23 7.96
C ASN A 57 0.93 -6.10 7.81
N PRO A 58 1.03 -7.04 6.86
CA PRO A 58 2.27 -7.79 6.64
C PRO A 58 3.41 -6.89 6.16
N ILE A 59 3.16 -5.89 5.30
CA ILE A 59 4.23 -4.96 4.86
C ILE A 59 4.87 -4.27 6.08
N ILE A 60 4.07 -3.77 7.02
CA ILE A 60 4.59 -3.12 8.21
C ILE A 60 5.37 -4.12 9.07
N LYS A 61 4.81 -5.30 9.36
CA LYS A 61 5.45 -6.30 10.22
C LYS A 61 6.74 -6.87 9.64
N PHE A 62 6.76 -7.19 8.34
CA PHE A 62 7.96 -7.74 7.72
C PHE A 62 9.05 -6.68 7.57
N THR A 63 8.70 -5.45 7.15
CA THR A 63 9.70 -4.40 6.99
C THR A 63 10.37 -4.05 8.32
N THR A 64 9.61 -3.99 9.43
CA THR A 64 10.19 -3.71 10.75
C THR A 64 11.04 -4.88 11.25
N LEU A 65 10.60 -6.13 11.06
CA LEU A 65 11.35 -7.32 11.44
C LEU A 65 12.68 -7.43 10.67
N PHE A 66 12.66 -7.31 9.34
CA PHE A 66 13.88 -7.33 8.53
C PHE A 66 14.80 -6.14 8.85
N GLY A 67 14.25 -4.97 9.15
CA GLY A 67 15.03 -3.80 9.55
C GLY A 67 15.81 -4.04 10.85
N LEU A 68 15.17 -4.64 11.86
CA LEU A 68 15.82 -5.00 13.12
C LEU A 68 16.92 -6.04 12.92
N LEU A 69 16.64 -7.10 12.16
CA LEU A 69 17.63 -8.15 11.85
C LEU A 69 18.83 -7.59 11.07
N ALA A 70 18.58 -6.74 10.07
CA ALA A 70 19.65 -6.10 9.31
C ALA A 70 20.53 -5.21 10.19
N MET A 71 19.92 -4.46 11.14
CA MET A 71 20.66 -3.66 12.11
C MET A 71 21.53 -4.52 13.01
N GLU A 72 21.00 -5.63 13.52
CA GLU A 72 21.74 -6.56 14.38
C GLU A 72 22.97 -7.15 13.66
N ILE A 73 22.80 -7.57 12.41
CA ILE A 73 23.91 -8.06 11.57
C ILE A 73 24.96 -6.96 11.34
N ALA A 74 24.53 -5.71 11.14
CA ALA A 74 25.44 -4.59 10.86
C ALA A 74 26.33 -4.21 12.05
N ILE A 75 25.85 -4.40 13.29
CA ILE A 75 26.62 -4.10 14.51
C ILE A 75 27.49 -5.28 14.98
N ALA A 76 27.30 -6.47 14.41
CA ALA A 76 28.07 -7.66 14.76
C ALA A 76 29.58 -7.42 14.56
N PRO A 77 30.45 -7.85 15.51
CA PRO A 77 31.88 -7.55 15.48
C PRO A 77 32.58 -7.98 14.18
N MET A 78 32.14 -9.09 13.59
CA MET A 78 32.67 -9.64 12.33
C MET A 78 32.34 -8.77 11.12
N MET A 79 31.21 -8.03 11.14
CA MET A 79 30.69 -7.28 10.00
C MET A 79 30.98 -5.78 10.08
N LYS A 80 31.43 -5.28 11.25
CA LYS A 80 31.54 -3.84 11.55
C LYS A 80 32.48 -3.06 10.63
N GLY A 81 33.51 -3.71 10.07
CA GLY A 81 34.42 -3.10 9.09
C GLY A 81 33.83 -3.04 7.68
N ILE A 82 33.03 -4.04 7.30
CA ILE A 82 32.44 -4.18 5.96
C ILE A 82 31.11 -3.43 5.86
N SER A 83 30.39 -3.27 6.96
CA SER A 83 29.06 -2.65 7.02
C SER A 83 29.05 -1.21 6.48
N TYR A 84 30.10 -0.43 6.71
CA TYR A 84 30.21 0.93 6.15
C TYR A 84 30.27 0.92 4.62
N TYR A 85 31.04 0.00 4.02
CA TYR A 85 31.15 -0.12 2.56
C TYR A 85 29.83 -0.60 1.95
N ILE A 86 29.21 -1.62 2.54
CA ILE A 86 27.90 -2.12 2.11
C ILE A 86 26.84 -1.01 2.22
N GLY A 87 26.83 -0.28 3.33
CA GLY A 87 25.94 0.86 3.54
C GLY A 87 26.12 1.96 2.50
N PHE A 88 27.37 2.28 2.15
CA PHE A 88 27.66 3.26 1.10
C PHE A 88 27.16 2.80 -0.28
N VAL A 89 27.35 1.53 -0.63
CA VAL A 89 26.83 0.95 -1.88
C VAL A 89 25.30 1.00 -1.91
N PHE A 90 24.62 0.58 -0.84
CA PHE A 90 23.16 0.66 -0.77
C PHE A 90 22.65 2.10 -0.84
N PHE A 91 23.36 3.05 -0.23
CA PHE A 91 23.02 4.46 -0.30
C PHE A 91 23.10 5.00 -1.73
N LEU A 92 24.16 4.69 -2.47
CA LEU A 92 24.28 5.09 -3.89
C LEU A 92 23.18 4.47 -4.76
N ILE A 93 22.85 3.20 -4.54
CA ILE A 93 21.74 2.53 -5.22
C ILE A 93 20.42 3.25 -4.92
N ALA A 94 20.16 3.56 -3.65
CA ALA A 94 18.94 4.28 -3.25
C ALA A 94 18.85 5.65 -3.91
N LEU A 95 19.93 6.42 -3.95
CA LEU A 95 19.99 7.71 -4.64
C LEU A 95 19.71 7.57 -6.14
N PHE A 96 20.26 6.55 -6.80
CA PHE A 96 19.97 6.26 -8.20
C PHE A 96 18.48 5.97 -8.44
N PHE A 97 17.86 5.14 -7.59
CA PHE A 97 16.43 4.83 -7.70
C PHE A 97 15.55 6.06 -7.46
N VAL A 98 15.88 6.89 -6.48
CA VAL A 98 15.18 8.16 -6.22
C VAL A 98 15.27 9.05 -7.45
N TRP A 99 16.48 9.28 -7.96
CA TRP A 99 16.68 10.09 -9.16
C TRP A 99 15.91 9.52 -10.37
N ARG A 100 16.01 8.22 -10.63
CA ARG A 100 15.27 7.56 -11.71
C ARG A 100 13.75 7.72 -11.55
N SER A 101 13.23 7.61 -10.33
CA SER A 101 11.80 7.75 -10.06
C SER A 101 11.30 9.16 -10.41
N PHE A 102 12.05 10.19 -10.01
CA PHE A 102 11.66 11.58 -10.24
C PHE A 102 11.90 12.09 -11.66
N TYR A 103 12.93 11.59 -12.34
CA TYR A 103 13.39 12.15 -13.63
C TYR A 103 13.19 11.18 -14.80
N GLY A 104 13.26 9.87 -14.58
CA GLY A 104 13.14 8.85 -15.62
C GLY A 104 11.70 8.42 -15.95
N MET A 105 10.72 8.74 -15.11
CA MET A 105 9.30 8.42 -15.34
C MET A 105 8.45 9.63 -15.74
N ARG A 106 9.09 10.77 -16.08
CA ARG A 106 8.37 11.93 -16.58
C ARG A 106 7.85 11.62 -17.98
N ILE A 107 6.54 11.68 -18.15
CA ILE A 107 5.87 11.52 -19.44
C ILE A 107 6.45 12.58 -20.39
N PRO A 108 6.93 12.23 -21.59
CA PRO A 108 7.34 13.19 -22.59
C PRO A 108 6.19 14.16 -22.85
N LYS A 109 6.47 15.47 -22.85
CA LYS A 109 5.49 16.44 -23.33
C LYS A 109 5.47 16.32 -24.86
N GLU A 110 4.45 15.68 -25.39
CA GLU A 110 3.93 16.01 -26.73
C GLU A 110 3.06 17.26 -26.63
#